data_AF-A0A7J7C3L8-F1
#
_entry.id   AF-A0A7J7C3L8-F1
#
_cell.length_a   1.000
_cell.length_b   1.000
_cell.length_c   1.000
_cell.angle_alpha   90.00
_cell.angle_beta   90.00
_cell.angle_gamma   90.00
#
_symmetry.space_group_name_H-M   'P 1'
#
loop_
_entity.id
_entity.type
_entity.pdbx_description
1 polymer ?
#
loop_
_entity_poly.entity_id
_entity_poly.type
_entity_poly.pdbx_seq_one_letter_code
_entity_poly.pdbx_strand_id
1 'polypeptide(L)'
;MQPIPAWFAQTHLSRKHEGVMLLVSDGKVSKRWNVNYSWKSSHLNGGWLKFVRGNFLEVGDICVFEAVKEELNTLKVAIRRHRGDADPYVYVD
;
A
#
# COMPACT_ATOMS: atom_id res chain seq x y z
N MET A 1 8.44 -0.56 -8.19
CA MET A 1 7.46 -1.62 -7.92
C MET A 1 7.52 -1.95 -6.44
N GLN A 2 6.42 -2.34 -5.81
CA GLN A 2 6.36 -2.69 -4.40
C GLN A 2 5.97 -4.18 -4.25
N PRO A 3 6.83 -5.04 -3.69
CA PRO A 3 6.45 -6.41 -3.39
C PRO A 3 5.39 -6.44 -2.27
N ILE A 4 4.50 -7.43 -2.34
CA ILE A 4 3.59 -7.81 -1.26
C ILE A 4 3.73 -9.31 -0.99
N PRO A 5 3.43 -9.80 0.24
CA PRO A 5 3.54 -11.22 0.53
C PRO A 5 2.71 -12.07 -0.44
N ALA A 6 3.34 -13.04 -1.09
CA ALA A 6 2.71 -13.84 -2.12
C ALA A 6 1.48 -14.62 -1.60
N TRP A 7 1.57 -15.16 -0.38
CA TRP A 7 0.45 -15.86 0.26
C TRP A 7 -0.76 -14.94 0.40
N PHE A 8 -0.57 -13.70 0.88
CA PHE A 8 -1.64 -12.73 1.05
C PHE A 8 -2.27 -12.38 -0.31
N ALA A 9 -1.42 -12.11 -1.29
CA ALA A 9 -1.85 -11.72 -2.62
C ALA A 9 -2.64 -12.84 -3.32
N GLN A 10 -2.19 -14.09 -3.23
CA GLN A 10 -2.86 -15.24 -3.84
C GLN A 10 -4.15 -15.64 -3.11
N THR A 11 -4.25 -15.39 -1.81
CA THR A 11 -5.46 -15.67 -1.02
C THR A 11 -6.54 -14.61 -1.24
N HIS A 12 -6.17 -13.35 -1.42
CA HIS A 12 -7.12 -12.23 -1.36
C HIS A 12 -7.30 -11.46 -2.67
N LEU A 13 -6.41 -11.63 -3.66
CA LEU A 13 -6.49 -10.95 -4.95
C LEU A 13 -6.73 -11.96 -6.08
N SER A 14 -7.57 -11.58 -7.03
CA SER A 14 -7.98 -12.38 -8.19
C SER A 14 -7.02 -12.25 -9.37
N ARG A 15 -6.86 -13.32 -10.14
CA ARG A 15 -5.92 -13.42 -11.29
C ARG A 15 -6.44 -12.70 -12.49
N LYS A 16 -7.77 -12.58 -12.56
CA LYS A 16 -8.48 -12.05 -13.72
C LYS A 16 -8.42 -10.53 -13.81
N HIS A 17 -7.95 -9.87 -12.75
CA HIS A 17 -7.88 -8.42 -12.69
C HIS A 17 -6.44 -7.99 -12.51
N GLU A 18 -6.00 -7.08 -13.37
CA GLU A 18 -4.66 -6.51 -13.32
C GLU A 18 -4.57 -5.30 -12.38
N GLY A 19 -5.68 -4.91 -11.73
CA GLY A 19 -5.76 -3.77 -10.82
C GLY A 19 -6.28 -4.15 -9.45
N VAL A 20 -5.75 -3.47 -8.43
CA VAL A 20 -6.16 -3.50 -7.04
C VAL A 20 -6.59 -2.10 -6.64
N MET A 21 -7.74 -1.99 -5.99
CA MET A 21 -8.21 -0.74 -5.41
C MET A 21 -7.69 -0.61 -3.98
N LEU A 22 -6.86 0.40 -3.73
CA LEU A 22 -6.44 0.77 -2.39
C LEU A 22 -7.36 1.86 -1.84
N LEU A 23 -7.95 1.61 -0.67
CA LEU A 23 -8.83 2.54 0.04
C LEU A 23 -8.10 3.09 1.25
N VAL A 24 -7.80 4.39 1.27
CA VAL A 24 -7.24 5.09 2.43
C VAL A 24 -8.35 5.93 3.05
N SER A 25 -8.60 5.76 4.35
CA SER A 25 -9.50 6.63 5.10
C SER A 25 -8.71 7.40 6.14
N ASP A 26 -8.87 8.73 6.16
CA ASP A 26 -8.35 9.62 7.20
C ASP A 26 -9.41 10.00 8.25
N GLY A 27 -10.52 9.26 8.27
CA GLY A 27 -11.67 9.50 9.16
C GLY A 27 -12.65 10.56 8.67
N LYS A 28 -12.30 11.36 7.65
CA LYS A 28 -13.20 12.35 7.04
C LYS A 28 -13.47 12.07 5.57
N VAL A 29 -12.44 11.65 4.83
CA VAL A 29 -12.52 11.40 3.40
C VAL A 29 -11.86 10.05 3.08
N SER A 30 -12.55 9.26 2.25
CA SER A 30 -12.01 8.04 1.69
C SER A 30 -11.38 8.32 0.33
N LYS A 31 -10.05 8.19 0.23
CA LYS A 31 -9.30 8.28 -1.03
C LYS A 31 -9.19 6.91 -1.67
N ARG A 32 -9.39 6.84 -2.99
CA ARG A 32 -9.31 5.61 -3.79
C ARG A 32 -8.13 5.68 -4.76
N TRP A 33 -7.37 4.60 -4.83
CA TRP A 33 -6.21 4.49 -5.71
C TRP A 33 -6.27 3.20 -6.49
N ASN A 34 -6.30 3.29 -7.82
CA ASN A 34 -6.14 2.11 -8.67
C ASN A 34 -4.65 1.85 -8.89
N VAL A 35 -4.20 0.67 -8.48
CA VAL A 35 -2.81 0.25 -8.57
C VAL A 35 -2.75 -1.08 -9.32
N ASN A 36 -1.90 -1.14 -10.33
CA ASN A 36 -1.71 -2.36 -11.09
C ASN A 36 -1.02 -3.42 -10.21
N TYR A 37 -1.41 -4.67 -10.40
CA TYR A 37 -0.93 -5.82 -9.66
C TYR A 37 -0.50 -6.93 -10.62
N SER A 38 0.69 -7.49 -10.37
CA SER A 38 1.14 -8.71 -11.04
C SER A 38 0.96 -9.89 -10.10
N TRP A 39 0.04 -10.80 -10.43
CA TRP A 39 -0.12 -12.05 -9.67
C TRP A 39 1.16 -12.88 -9.69
N LYS A 40 1.77 -13.06 -10.87
CA LYS A 40 2.94 -13.94 -11.04
C LYS A 40 4.09 -13.57 -10.12
N SER A 41 4.37 -12.27 -9.99
CA SER A 41 5.47 -11.79 -9.15
C SER A 41 5.01 -11.28 -7.79
N SER A 42 3.70 -11.16 -7.52
CA SER A 42 3.15 -10.57 -6.29
C SER A 42 3.66 -9.15 -6.02
N HIS A 43 3.57 -8.28 -7.04
CA HIS A 43 3.99 -6.87 -6.95
C HIS A 43 2.87 -5.91 -7.29
N LEU A 44 2.79 -4.83 -6.53
CA LEU A 44 2.12 -3.59 -6.93
C LEU A 44 3.05 -2.79 -7.84
N ASN A 45 2.54 -2.35 -9.00
CA ASN A 45 3.35 -1.69 -10.03
C ASN A 45 2.78 -0.32 -10.43
N GLY A 46 2.24 -0.16 -11.64
CA GLY A 46 1.62 1.08 -12.12
C GLY A 46 0.65 1.66 -11.08
N GLY A 47 0.66 2.98 -10.91
CA GLY A 47 -0.17 3.64 -9.90
C GLY A 47 0.42 3.65 -8.48
N TRP A 48 1.32 2.73 -8.12
CA TRP A 48 1.94 2.72 -6.77
C TRP A 48 2.67 4.03 -6.46
N LEU A 49 3.46 4.55 -7.41
CA LEU A 49 4.16 5.83 -7.22
C LEU A 49 3.19 7.01 -7.05
N LYS A 50 2.04 6.97 -7.73
CA LYS A 50 0.99 8.00 -7.56
C LYS A 50 0.35 7.89 -6.17
N PHE A 51 0.10 6.67 -5.69
CA PHE A 51 -0.36 6.40 -4.34
C PHE A 51 0.62 6.93 -3.28
N VAL A 52 1.92 6.66 -3.43
CA VAL A 52 2.98 7.16 -2.54
C VAL A 52 2.97 8.69 -2.49
N ARG A 53 3.02 9.36 -3.65
CA ARG A 53 3.06 10.82 -3.72
C ARG A 53 1.78 11.47 -3.20
N GLY A 54 0.62 10.94 -3.58
CA GLY A 54 -0.66 11.52 -3.19
C GLY A 54 -1.07 11.28 -1.74
N ASN A 55 -0.40 10.36 -1.06
CA ASN A 55 -0.50 10.18 0.39
C ASN A 55 0.75 10.68 1.13
N PHE A 56 1.70 11.36 0.48
CA PHE A 56 2.91 11.87 1.14
C PHE A 56 3.63 10.81 1.97
N LEU A 57 3.77 9.59 1.44
CA LEU A 57 4.49 8.52 2.14
C LEU A 57 6.00 8.80 2.10
N GLU A 58 6.64 8.67 3.26
CA GLU A 58 8.08 8.83 3.43
C GLU A 58 8.74 7.53 3.89
N VAL A 59 10.07 7.48 3.84
CA VAL A 59 10.81 6.34 4.40
C VAL A 59 10.54 6.26 5.90
N GLY A 60 10.21 5.05 6.37
CA GLY A 60 9.83 4.80 7.77
C GLY A 60 8.32 4.72 7.99
N ASP A 61 7.50 5.29 7.09
CA ASP A 61 6.05 5.11 7.16
C ASP A 61 5.66 3.64 6.94
N ILE A 62 4.61 3.21 7.65
CA ILE A 62 4.09 1.84 7.58
C ILE A 62 2.70 1.85 6.96
N CYS A 63 2.54 1.14 5.84
CA CYS A 63 1.24 0.83 5.24
C CYS A 63 0.76 -0.55 5.70
N VAL A 64 -0.40 -0.60 6.37
CA VAL A 64 -1.07 -1.84 6.73
C VAL A 64 -2.20 -2.11 5.74
N PHE A 65 -2.17 -3.28 5.10
CA PHE A 65 -3.18 -3.70 4.12
C PHE A 65 -4.15 -4.68 4.74
N GLU A 66 -5.45 -4.43 4.60
CA GLU A 66 -6.53 -5.29 5.07
C GLU A 66 -7.41 -5.69 3.88
N ALA A 67 -7.59 -7.00 3.68
CA ALA A 67 -8.42 -7.54 2.62
C ALA A 67 -9.91 -7.41 2.96
N VAL A 68 -10.71 -6.91 2.01
CA VAL A 68 -12.17 -6.81 2.15
C VAL A 68 -12.80 -8.06 1.55
N LYS A 69 -13.50 -8.87 2.36
CA LYS A 69 -14.06 -10.17 1.92
C LYS A 69 -15.09 -10.03 0.79
N GLU A 70 -15.89 -8.97 0.83
CA GLU A 70 -17.03 -8.78 -0.08
C GLU A 70 -16.68 -7.94 -1.32
N GLU A 71 -15.48 -7.33 -1.36
CA GLU A 71 -15.05 -6.47 -2.47
C GLU A 71 -13.80 -7.05 -3.12
N LEU A 72 -13.99 -7.64 -4.31
CA LEU A 72 -12.88 -8.22 -5.08
C LEU A 72 -11.78 -7.20 -5.35
N ASN A 73 -10.53 -7.61 -5.15
CA ASN A 73 -9.32 -6.82 -5.39
C ASN A 73 -9.33 -5.45 -4.70
N THR A 74 -9.97 -5.36 -3.54
CA THR A 74 -10.00 -4.12 -2.76
C THR A 74 -9.30 -4.35 -1.43
N LEU A 75 -8.33 -3.49 -1.14
CA LEU A 75 -7.58 -3.47 0.10
C LEU A 75 -7.81 -2.14 0.81
N LYS A 76 -8.22 -2.18 2.07
CA LYS A 76 -8.13 -1.02 2.94
C LYS A 76 -6.67 -0.83 3.34
N VAL A 77 -6.24 0.42 3.37
CA VAL A 77 -4.87 0.79 3.73
C VAL A 77 -4.90 1.78 4.87
N ALA A 78 -4.34 1.37 6.01
CA ALA A 78 -4.05 2.27 7.11
C ALA A 78 -2.58 2.69 7.02
N ILE A 79 -2.35 4.01 7.01
CA ILE A 79 -1.00 4.58 6.96
C ILE A 79 -0.63 5.04 8.38
N ARG A 80 0.40 4.42 8.94
CA ARG A 80 0.99 4.82 10.22
C ARG A 80 2.24 5.62 9.93
N ARG A 81 2.22 6.89 10.31
CA ARG A 81 3.35 7.79 10.10
C ARG A 81 4.47 7.47 11.06
N HIS A 82 5.69 7.42 10.54
CA HIS A 82 6.84 7.48 11.42
C HIS A 82 6.84 8.86 12.10
N ARG A 83 6.76 8.87 13.43
CA ARG A 83 6.93 10.11 14.19
C ARG A 83 8.44 10.36 14.24
N GLY A 84 8.89 11.38 13.53
CA GLY A 84 10.30 11.76 13.45
C GLY A 84 10.82 12.37 14.75
N ASP A 85 10.69 11.66 15.88
CA ASP A 85 11.35 12.04 17.12
C ASP A 85 12.58 11.14 17.32
N ALA A 86 13.72 11.70 16.94
CA ALA A 86 15.11 11.26 17.11
C ALA A 86 15.55 9.98 16.35
N ASP A 87 16.11 10.19 15.15
CA ASP A 87 17.16 9.29 14.65
C ASP A 87 18.49 9.67 15.34
N PRO A 88 19.07 8.81 16.21
CA PRO A 88 20.33 9.08 16.89
C PRO A 88 21.57 8.97 15.98
N TYR A 89 21.42 8.63 14.70
CA TYR A 89 22.54 8.56 13.75
C TYR A 89 22.83 9.90 13.07
N VAL A 90 23.00 10.95 13.89
CA VAL A 90 23.79 12.11 13.48
C VAL A 90 25.22 11.61 13.27
N TYR A 91 25.71 11.71 12.03
CA TYR A 91 27.08 11.40 11.68
C TYR A 91 28.03 12.17 12.62
N VAL A 92 28.82 11.44 13.40
CA VAL A 92 30.04 11.97 14.01
C VAL A 92 31.16 11.76 13.00
N ASP A 93 31.72 12.87 12.53
CA ASP A 93 33.01 12.95 11.83
C ASP A 93 34.15 12.39 12.70
#